data_AF-A0A210PG26-F1
#
_entry.id   AF-A0A210PG26-F1
#
_cell.length_a   1.000
_cell.length_b   1.000
_cell.length_c   1.000
_cell.angle_alpha   90.00
_cell.angle_beta   90.00
_cell.angle_gamma   90.00
#
_symmetry.space_group_name_H-M   'P 1'
#
loop_
_entity.id
_entity.type
_entity.pdbx_description
1 polymer ?
#
loop_
_entity_poly.entity_id
_entity_poly.type
_entity_poly.pdbx_seq_one_letter_code
_entity_poly.pdbx_strand_id
1 'polypeptide(L)'
;MEGTKMWLVILGCIAVITSPTSAEVNKTITELFKRIKSMQVQRTVPSIPPLVWGKFRGIYESDVRQYFHGNPDMSALRYEFEVFDNNMFATAWITSCLLEAHRYGKAPKPSEEQINMSVEILMNNHNDKNSNYTNSIMAFWPQEYDDSYKAWVSSPINLLAMFNATDLVDWNAVYEEMEKLGLKDVVDIMKRLLASKSGYERVFRIPPDFDDTSVNLGLGSLLKEAIVDFPQSNALWQSRNSNLSSVFSAIKHYAYRPLSGNKRVDTIDTRTYVYMRKFLELSKSKNEDVALVTTWVQDLEDIKTQYYRGVVTPGNVNNVDITVAANALYGITNSILTGLVTAEVLEDPDMQQIYLNTSTMIAFQINTNFSSRPDLALTYYPSAIEFYWFVARTYNQLLRRYTYNSLPHHTMKTSMDILGNVLKNNATTIMLMEAMPMGTDMVYYDDFLGDGDFDAEGKPVKYGEDRLFTTAMAANALITIWTSFEEKSGTLVWNQTTPKQVKDTVTRAVKFLDTYILSGEYKPWNAFFSGSFKGFGTIWTEYPANRNEYFNGTKVPDHRYHSTTIRGMQGVPNETWYKQEEAAMKSPIDFHGYNNQGGYFPFWSSEPYTYAVTMLALSTFSNIV
;
A
#
# COMPACT_ATOMS: atom_id res chain seq x y z
N MET A 1 73.54 19.20 23.70
CA MET A 1 73.09 18.00 23.00
C MET A 1 71.84 17.50 23.70
N GLU A 2 70.73 17.50 22.97
CA GLU A 2 69.56 16.59 23.05
C GLU A 2 68.91 16.37 24.44
N GLY A 3 67.61 16.57 24.67
CA GLY A 3 66.48 16.85 23.79
C GLY A 3 65.19 16.76 24.62
N THR A 4 64.53 17.91 24.75
CA THR A 4 63.06 18.16 24.70
C THR A 4 62.13 17.15 25.40
N LYS A 5 61.68 17.43 26.62
CA LYS A 5 60.44 18.16 27.00
C LYS A 5 59.10 17.53 26.54
N MET A 6 58.49 16.86 27.51
CA MET A 6 57.09 16.45 27.68
C MET A 6 56.14 17.67 27.73
N TRP A 7 55.13 17.75 26.85
CA TRP A 7 53.88 18.52 27.08
C TRP A 7 52.67 17.86 26.37
N LEU A 8 51.67 17.55 27.21
CA LEU A 8 50.21 17.48 27.03
C LEU A 8 49.53 16.78 25.84
N VAL A 9 48.84 15.69 26.19
CA VAL A 9 47.70 15.08 25.52
C VAL A 9 46.41 15.79 25.95
N ILE A 10 45.81 16.61 25.08
CA ILE A 10 44.35 16.81 24.98
C ILE A 10 44.06 17.16 23.51
N LEU A 11 43.58 16.19 22.73
CA LEU A 11 42.88 16.43 21.48
C LEU A 11 41.55 15.68 21.57
N GLY A 12 40.49 16.43 21.78
CA GLY A 12 39.13 15.94 21.63
C GLY A 12 38.88 15.61 20.17
N CYS A 13 38.51 14.37 19.90
CA CYS A 13 37.95 13.96 18.62
C CYS A 13 36.56 14.58 18.47
N ILE A 14 36.49 15.78 17.89
CA ILE A 14 35.28 16.23 17.23
C ILE A 14 35.22 15.46 15.92
N ALA A 15 34.43 14.39 15.89
CA ALA A 15 34.00 13.78 14.63
C ALA A 15 33.15 14.83 13.90
N VAL A 16 33.74 15.49 12.90
CA VAL A 16 32.99 16.30 11.95
C VAL A 16 32.19 15.32 11.10
N ILE A 17 30.92 15.14 11.47
CA ILE A 17 29.92 14.50 10.60
C ILE A 17 29.77 15.46 9.41
N THR A 18 30.45 15.17 8.31
CA THR A 18 30.20 15.90 7.06
C THR A 18 28.87 15.39 6.50
N SER A 19 27.82 16.20 6.67
CA SER A 19 26.57 16.06 5.94
C SER A 19 26.88 16.04 4.43
N PRO A 20 26.17 15.23 3.62
CA PRO A 20 26.33 15.27 2.17
C PRO A 20 26.14 16.72 1.68
N THR A 21 26.99 17.16 0.76
CA THR A 21 26.90 18.54 0.28
C THR A 21 25.62 18.70 -0.54
N SER A 22 24.92 19.83 -0.41
CA SER A 22 23.65 20.08 -1.12
C SER A 22 23.78 19.96 -2.65
N ALA A 23 25.00 20.17 -3.19
CA ALA A 23 25.29 20.00 -4.61
C ALA A 23 25.25 18.54 -5.08
N GLU A 24 25.69 17.58 -4.25
CA GLU A 24 25.69 16.15 -4.59
C GLU A 24 24.28 15.58 -4.57
N VAL A 25 23.50 15.88 -3.53
CA VAL A 25 22.09 15.44 -3.42
C VAL A 25 21.25 15.95 -4.59
N ASN A 26 21.47 17.20 -5.03
CA ASN A 26 20.78 17.77 -6.19
C ASN A 26 21.09 17.03 -7.51
N LYS A 27 22.30 16.49 -7.66
CA LYS A 27 22.66 15.68 -8.82
C LYS A 27 21.90 14.34 -8.80
N THR A 28 21.82 13.69 -7.64
CA THR A 28 21.05 12.46 -7.45
C THR A 28 19.56 12.68 -7.74
N ILE A 29 18.95 13.74 -7.20
CA ILE A 29 17.55 14.12 -7.49
C ILE A 29 17.31 14.28 -9.00
N THR A 30 18.21 14.97 -9.69
CA THR A 30 18.08 15.21 -11.14
C THR A 30 18.17 13.92 -11.95
N GLU A 31 19.03 12.98 -11.55
CA GLU A 31 19.18 11.70 -12.23
C GLU A 31 18.00 10.75 -11.95
N LEU A 32 17.50 10.73 -10.70
CA LEU A 32 16.27 10.00 -10.36
C LEU A 32 15.09 10.48 -11.20
N PHE A 33 14.91 11.80 -11.32
CA PHE A 33 13.85 12.38 -12.15
C PHE A 33 13.92 11.90 -13.61
N LYS A 34 15.12 11.82 -14.20
CA LYS A 34 15.30 11.30 -15.56
C LYS A 34 14.96 9.81 -15.66
N ARG A 35 15.39 8.99 -14.69
CA ARG A 35 15.07 7.56 -14.65
C ARG A 35 13.56 7.34 -14.59
N ILE A 36 12.87 8.00 -13.65
CA ILE A 36 11.41 7.93 -13.53
C ILE A 36 10.74 8.28 -14.86
N LYS A 37 11.14 9.39 -15.49
CA LYS A 37 10.60 9.81 -16.79
C LYS A 37 10.82 8.77 -17.88
N SER A 38 12.00 8.13 -17.92
CA SER A 38 12.32 7.11 -18.93
C SER A 38 11.51 5.82 -18.79
N MET A 39 11.00 5.55 -17.58
CA MET A 39 10.20 4.37 -17.24
C MET A 39 8.69 4.63 -17.35
N GLN A 40 8.27 5.76 -17.91
CA GLN A 40 6.88 5.96 -18.32
C GLN A 40 6.68 5.39 -19.72
N VAL A 41 5.65 4.56 -19.91
CA VAL A 41 5.35 3.93 -21.19
C VAL A 41 4.89 4.98 -22.21
N GLN A 42 5.70 5.20 -23.25
CA GLN A 42 5.47 6.26 -24.23
C GLN A 42 4.41 5.91 -25.29
N ARG A 43 4.19 4.62 -25.55
CA ARG A 43 3.24 4.12 -26.54
C ARG A 43 2.61 2.82 -26.08
N THR A 44 1.36 2.59 -26.47
CA THR A 44 0.70 1.31 -26.21
C THR A 44 1.38 0.21 -27.01
N VAL A 45 1.73 -0.89 -26.34
CA VAL A 45 2.31 -2.11 -26.91
C VAL A 45 1.29 -3.24 -26.75
N PRO A 46 0.87 -3.90 -27.84
CA PRO A 46 -0.03 -5.05 -27.74
C PRO A 46 0.67 -6.26 -27.11
N SER A 47 -0.09 -7.10 -26.41
CA SER A 47 0.42 -8.31 -25.78
C SER A 47 0.64 -9.43 -26.80
N ILE A 48 1.80 -10.09 -26.75
CA ILE A 48 2.16 -11.31 -27.48
C ILE A 48 2.85 -12.26 -26.49
N PRO A 49 2.12 -12.88 -25.54
CA PRO A 49 2.71 -13.74 -24.52
C PRO A 49 3.36 -15.01 -25.10
N PRO A 50 4.43 -15.54 -24.46
CA PRO A 50 5.18 -14.95 -23.35
C PRO A 50 6.28 -13.96 -23.82
N LEU A 51 6.31 -13.61 -25.11
CA LEU A 51 7.42 -12.88 -25.73
C LEU A 51 7.38 -11.36 -25.48
N VAL A 52 6.17 -10.78 -25.46
CA VAL A 52 5.96 -9.35 -25.28
C VAL A 52 4.75 -9.14 -24.38
N TRP A 53 4.95 -8.47 -23.24
CA TRP A 53 3.84 -8.06 -22.38
C TRP A 53 3.13 -6.84 -22.95
N GLY A 54 1.81 -6.81 -22.81
CA GLY A 54 1.00 -5.64 -23.17
C GLY A 54 1.29 -4.47 -22.23
N LYS A 55 1.56 -3.29 -22.77
CA LYS A 55 1.82 -2.07 -22.01
C LYS A 55 0.91 -0.94 -22.48
N PHE A 56 0.22 -0.23 -21.60
CA PHE A 56 -0.59 0.93 -21.96
C PHE A 56 0.18 2.24 -21.89
N ARG A 57 0.00 3.13 -22.88
CA ARG A 57 0.62 4.46 -22.86
C ARG A 57 0.25 5.21 -21.58
N GLY A 58 1.24 5.82 -20.93
CA GLY A 58 1.08 6.71 -19.77
C GLY A 58 1.28 6.07 -18.40
N ILE A 59 1.23 4.74 -18.32
CA ILE A 59 1.56 4.02 -17.08
C ILE A 59 3.06 4.08 -16.80
N TYR A 60 3.42 3.91 -15.53
CA TYR A 60 4.79 3.61 -15.13
C TYR A 60 4.98 2.11 -14.97
N GLU A 61 6.22 1.63 -15.16
CA GLU A 61 6.52 0.21 -15.05
C GLU A 61 6.25 -0.33 -13.64
N SER A 62 5.56 -1.46 -13.60
CA SER A 62 5.24 -2.24 -12.40
C SER A 62 5.11 -3.69 -12.81
N ASP A 63 5.63 -4.59 -11.99
CA ASP A 63 5.62 -6.02 -12.28
C ASP A 63 5.01 -6.79 -11.12
N VAL A 64 4.24 -7.82 -11.46
CA VAL A 64 3.84 -8.87 -10.52
C VAL A 64 4.98 -9.87 -10.43
N ARG A 65 5.45 -10.09 -9.22
CA ARG A 65 6.47 -11.08 -8.87
C ARG A 65 5.89 -12.09 -7.89
N GLN A 66 6.60 -13.19 -7.70
CA GLN A 66 6.29 -14.16 -6.66
C GLN A 66 7.37 -14.13 -5.60
N TYR A 67 6.97 -14.03 -4.33
CA TYR A 67 7.90 -14.02 -3.22
C TYR A 67 8.37 -15.44 -2.89
N PHE A 68 9.19 -16.01 -3.75
CA PHE A 68 9.94 -17.24 -3.47
C PHE A 68 11.06 -16.90 -2.48
N HIS A 69 11.25 -17.68 -1.42
CA HIS A 69 12.34 -17.50 -0.46
C HIS A 69 12.87 -18.86 0.00
N GLY A 70 14.12 -18.90 0.44
CA GLY A 70 14.81 -20.09 0.92
C GLY A 70 16.14 -20.33 0.21
N ASN A 71 16.34 -21.52 -0.33
CA ASN A 71 17.60 -21.93 -0.96
C ASN A 71 17.93 -21.08 -2.21
N PRO A 72 19.18 -21.14 -2.73
CA PRO A 72 19.61 -20.30 -3.85
C PRO A 72 18.73 -20.39 -5.11
N ASP A 73 18.15 -21.53 -5.41
CA ASP A 73 17.22 -21.73 -6.52
C ASP A 73 15.90 -20.94 -6.33
N MET A 74 15.38 -20.86 -5.10
CA MET A 74 14.22 -20.03 -4.78
C MET A 74 14.52 -18.55 -4.94
N SER A 75 15.68 -18.11 -4.46
CA SER A 75 16.12 -16.73 -4.68
C SER A 75 16.23 -16.45 -6.18
N ALA A 76 16.85 -17.33 -6.97
CA ALA A 76 16.96 -17.18 -8.42
C ALA A 76 15.58 -17.08 -9.10
N LEU A 77 14.61 -17.91 -8.72
CA LEU A 77 13.25 -17.80 -9.25
C LEU A 77 12.59 -16.45 -8.97
N ARG A 78 12.86 -15.85 -7.79
CA ARG A 78 12.36 -14.51 -7.45
C ARG A 78 12.94 -13.43 -8.37
N TYR A 79 14.18 -13.61 -8.84
CA TYR A 79 14.81 -12.74 -9.84
C TYR A 79 14.29 -12.93 -11.25
N GLU A 80 14.03 -14.17 -11.66
CA GLU A 80 13.65 -14.49 -13.04
C GLU A 80 12.15 -14.37 -13.31
N PHE A 81 11.29 -14.52 -12.30
CA PHE A 81 9.83 -14.45 -12.47
C PHE A 81 9.28 -13.03 -12.28
N GLU A 82 8.88 -12.41 -13.39
CA GLU A 82 8.16 -11.13 -13.41
C GLU A 82 7.14 -11.07 -14.55
N VAL A 83 6.01 -10.43 -14.29
CA VAL A 83 4.98 -10.17 -15.31
C VAL A 83 4.56 -8.71 -15.22
N PHE A 84 4.77 -7.97 -16.31
CA PHE A 84 4.40 -6.56 -16.37
C PHE A 84 2.90 -6.37 -16.09
N ASP A 85 2.57 -5.42 -15.22
CA ASP A 85 1.21 -5.11 -14.82
C ASP A 85 0.80 -3.68 -15.20
N ASN A 86 -0.46 -3.52 -15.60
CA ASN A 86 -1.02 -2.23 -16.01
C ASN A 86 -1.93 -1.65 -14.91
N ASN A 87 -1.57 -1.80 -13.63
CA ASN A 87 -2.36 -1.25 -12.53
C ASN A 87 -2.30 0.28 -12.48
N MET A 88 -3.36 0.90 -11.94
CA MET A 88 -3.36 2.35 -11.73
C MET A 88 -2.51 2.79 -10.54
N PHE A 89 -2.41 1.95 -9.51
CA PHE A 89 -1.84 2.31 -8.22
C PHE A 89 -0.42 2.89 -8.33
N ALA A 90 0.50 2.15 -8.97
CA ALA A 90 1.88 2.62 -9.17
C ALA A 90 1.92 3.95 -9.92
N THR A 91 1.12 4.07 -10.98
CA THR A 91 1.07 5.28 -11.81
C THR A 91 0.56 6.49 -11.03
N ALA A 92 -0.50 6.33 -10.23
CA ALA A 92 -1.08 7.41 -9.45
C ALA A 92 -0.14 7.86 -8.32
N TRP A 93 0.53 6.92 -7.65
CA TRP A 93 1.49 7.24 -6.59
C TRP A 93 2.79 7.87 -7.09
N ILE A 94 3.36 7.38 -8.19
CA ILE A 94 4.52 8.02 -8.82
C ILE A 94 4.18 9.45 -9.22
N THR A 95 3.02 9.65 -9.86
CA THR A 95 2.56 11.00 -10.24
C THR A 95 2.39 11.90 -9.03
N SER A 96 1.79 11.39 -7.95
CA SER A 96 1.64 12.12 -6.69
C SER A 96 2.99 12.50 -6.09
N CYS A 97 3.95 11.57 -6.04
CA CYS A 97 5.31 11.82 -5.55
C CYS A 97 6.04 12.87 -6.39
N LEU A 98 5.88 12.87 -7.72
CA LEU A 98 6.48 13.88 -8.59
C LEU A 98 5.93 15.29 -8.29
N LEU A 99 4.61 15.41 -8.10
CA LEU A 99 3.96 16.69 -7.75
C LEU A 99 4.38 17.17 -6.36
N GLU A 100 4.41 16.27 -5.37
CA GLU A 100 4.82 16.57 -4.00
C GLU A 100 6.30 16.92 -3.91
N ALA A 101 7.18 16.18 -4.59
CA ALA A 101 8.62 16.46 -4.61
C ALA A 101 8.91 17.82 -5.29
N HIS A 102 8.18 18.15 -6.35
CA HIS A 102 8.28 19.48 -6.97
C HIS A 102 7.83 20.58 -6.01
N ARG A 103 6.64 20.43 -5.40
CA ARG A 103 6.05 21.45 -4.52
C ARG A 103 6.81 21.63 -3.21
N TYR A 104 7.07 20.53 -2.51
CA TYR A 104 7.59 20.53 -1.14
C TYR A 104 9.11 20.36 -1.07
N GLY A 105 9.73 19.78 -2.10
CA GLY A 105 11.17 19.51 -2.14
C GLY A 105 11.94 20.31 -3.18
N LYS A 106 11.27 21.13 -4.01
CA LYS A 106 11.88 21.86 -5.14
C LYS A 106 12.59 20.94 -6.15
N ALA A 107 12.12 19.69 -6.27
CA ALA A 107 12.58 18.79 -7.32
C ALA A 107 12.23 19.36 -8.72
N PRO A 108 12.89 18.88 -9.79
CA PRO A 108 12.57 19.30 -11.15
C PRO A 108 11.07 19.18 -11.46
N LYS A 109 10.51 20.22 -12.08
CA LYS A 109 9.10 20.25 -12.46
C LYS A 109 8.82 19.17 -13.52
N PRO A 110 7.87 18.24 -13.30
CA PRO A 110 7.44 17.33 -14.36
C PRO A 110 6.85 18.11 -15.54
N SER A 111 7.03 17.62 -16.77
CA SER A 111 6.41 18.26 -17.93
C SER A 111 4.89 18.02 -17.92
N GLU A 112 4.12 18.97 -18.42
CA GLU A 112 2.65 18.84 -18.51
C GLU A 112 2.24 17.59 -19.32
N GLU A 113 2.98 17.25 -20.38
CA GLU A 113 2.79 16.00 -21.14
C GLU A 113 2.93 14.74 -20.29
N GLN A 114 3.96 14.70 -19.42
CA GLN A 114 4.22 13.55 -18.54
C GLN A 114 3.05 13.32 -17.58
N ILE A 115 2.51 14.39 -17.00
CA ILE A 115 1.36 14.32 -16.10
C ILE A 115 0.07 14.00 -16.87
N ASN A 116 -0.14 14.64 -18.03
CA ASN A 116 -1.32 14.40 -18.87
C ASN A 116 -1.41 12.94 -19.30
N MET A 117 -0.30 12.32 -19.69
CA MET A 117 -0.28 10.90 -20.06
C MET A 117 -0.72 9.99 -18.91
N SER A 118 -0.27 10.27 -17.67
CA SER A 118 -0.70 9.51 -16.49
C SER A 118 -2.18 9.74 -16.18
N VAL A 119 -2.65 10.99 -16.17
CA VAL A 119 -4.07 11.29 -15.91
C VAL A 119 -4.96 10.67 -16.99
N GLU A 120 -4.57 10.72 -18.26
CA GLU A 120 -5.35 10.17 -19.37
C GLU A 120 -5.57 8.66 -19.23
N ILE A 121 -4.51 7.89 -18.95
CA ILE A 121 -4.66 6.44 -18.81
C ILE A 121 -5.50 6.06 -17.59
N LEU A 122 -5.27 6.71 -16.44
CA LEU A 122 -6.05 6.50 -15.23
C LEU A 122 -7.54 6.72 -15.50
N MET A 123 -7.88 7.82 -16.16
CA MET A 123 -9.28 8.20 -16.35
C MET A 123 -9.99 7.41 -17.45
N ASN A 124 -9.30 7.01 -18.52
CA ASN A 124 -9.94 6.31 -19.62
C ASN A 124 -10.12 4.82 -19.34
N ASN A 125 -9.24 4.23 -18.52
CA ASN A 125 -9.16 2.78 -18.40
C ASN A 125 -9.61 2.25 -17.02
N HIS A 126 -9.49 3.05 -15.95
CA HIS A 126 -9.68 2.56 -14.58
C HIS A 126 -10.95 3.07 -13.89
N ASN A 127 -11.67 4.03 -14.46
CA ASN A 127 -12.99 4.43 -13.93
C ASN A 127 -13.97 3.25 -13.95
N ASP A 128 -14.84 3.14 -12.95
CA ASP A 128 -15.90 2.13 -12.94
C ASP A 128 -16.96 2.39 -14.02
N LYS A 129 -17.01 1.49 -15.00
CA LYS A 129 -17.93 1.50 -16.15
C LYS A 129 -19.18 0.65 -15.91
N ASN A 130 -19.27 -0.09 -14.79
CA ASN A 130 -20.47 -0.86 -14.45
C ASN A 130 -21.57 -0.02 -13.81
N SER A 131 -21.21 1.13 -13.25
CA SER A 131 -22.16 2.13 -12.77
C SER A 131 -22.95 2.75 -13.94
N ASN A 132 -24.28 2.81 -13.82
CA ASN A 132 -25.17 3.37 -14.84
C ASN A 132 -25.30 4.91 -14.79
N TYR A 133 -24.45 5.56 -13.99
CA TYR A 133 -24.38 7.00 -13.82
C TYR A 133 -22.90 7.43 -13.79
N THR A 134 -22.65 8.70 -14.07
CA THR A 134 -21.31 9.26 -13.95
C THR A 134 -20.84 9.17 -12.51
N ASN A 135 -19.69 8.56 -12.29
CA ASN A 135 -19.12 8.34 -10.97
C ASN A 135 -17.63 8.72 -10.96
N SER A 136 -16.98 8.56 -9.82
CA SER A 136 -15.54 8.80 -9.64
C SER A 136 -14.88 7.65 -8.87
N ILE A 137 -15.49 6.45 -8.98
CA ILE A 137 -15.01 5.21 -8.40
C ILE A 137 -13.99 4.59 -9.37
N MET A 138 -12.90 4.07 -8.81
CA MET A 138 -11.76 3.56 -9.57
C MET A 138 -11.53 2.08 -9.31
N ALA A 139 -11.03 1.38 -10.33
CA ALA A 139 -10.64 -0.02 -10.27
C ALA A 139 -9.12 -0.19 -10.47
N PHE A 140 -8.52 -1.07 -9.68
CA PHE A 140 -7.08 -1.37 -9.70
C PHE A 140 -6.55 -1.67 -11.10
N TRP A 141 -7.22 -2.57 -11.82
CA TRP A 141 -6.88 -2.87 -13.22
C TRP A 141 -7.81 -2.19 -14.22
N PRO A 142 -7.33 -2.01 -15.47
CA PRO A 142 -8.15 -1.57 -16.58
C PRO A 142 -9.42 -2.42 -16.74
N GLN A 143 -10.54 -1.76 -17.00
CA GLN A 143 -11.81 -2.43 -17.26
C GLN A 143 -12.04 -2.64 -18.75
N GLU A 144 -12.27 -3.90 -19.13
CA GLU A 144 -12.67 -4.34 -20.47
C GLU A 144 -14.07 -4.96 -20.43
N TYR A 145 -14.86 -4.76 -21.49
CA TYR A 145 -16.21 -5.33 -21.56
C TYR A 145 -16.12 -6.82 -21.93
N ASP A 146 -16.64 -7.69 -21.07
CA ASP A 146 -16.70 -9.12 -21.32
C ASP A 146 -18.11 -9.51 -21.81
N ASP A 147 -18.17 -10.00 -23.05
CA ASP A 147 -19.41 -10.40 -23.71
C ASP A 147 -20.09 -11.62 -23.07
N SER A 148 -19.33 -12.49 -22.39
CA SER A 148 -19.87 -13.66 -21.70
C SER A 148 -20.57 -13.25 -20.41
N TYR A 149 -19.98 -12.30 -19.69
CA TYR A 149 -20.54 -11.78 -18.44
C TYR A 149 -21.54 -10.63 -18.64
N LYS A 150 -21.55 -10.01 -19.82
CA LYS A 150 -22.32 -8.79 -20.12
C LYS A 150 -22.04 -7.67 -19.12
N ALA A 151 -20.78 -7.54 -18.71
CA ALA A 151 -20.30 -6.57 -17.74
C ALA A 151 -18.87 -6.13 -18.06
N TRP A 152 -18.47 -4.98 -17.51
CA TRP A 152 -17.07 -4.56 -17.52
C TRP A 152 -16.33 -5.30 -16.41
N VAL A 153 -15.17 -5.88 -16.72
CA VAL A 153 -14.38 -6.66 -15.77
C VAL A 153 -12.99 -6.03 -15.66
N SER A 154 -12.57 -5.77 -14.42
CA SER A 154 -11.21 -5.31 -14.10
C SER A 154 -10.31 -6.54 -13.94
N SER A 155 -9.25 -6.66 -14.73
CA SER A 155 -8.35 -7.84 -14.66
C SER A 155 -6.92 -7.58 -15.15
N PRO A 156 -5.92 -8.35 -14.67
CA PRO A 156 -4.53 -8.22 -15.07
C PRO A 156 -4.30 -8.96 -16.39
N ILE A 157 -4.43 -8.24 -17.51
CA ILE A 157 -4.38 -8.83 -18.85
C ILE A 157 -3.15 -9.72 -19.09
N ASN A 158 -1.97 -9.33 -18.62
CA ASN A 158 -0.73 -10.07 -18.86
C ASN A 158 -0.61 -11.31 -17.98
N LEU A 159 -1.07 -11.26 -16.73
CA LEU A 159 -1.09 -12.45 -15.85
C LEU A 159 -2.08 -13.49 -16.37
N LEU A 160 -3.28 -13.08 -16.79
CA LEU A 160 -4.25 -13.98 -17.39
C LEU A 160 -3.70 -14.58 -18.70
N ALA A 161 -3.03 -13.76 -19.53
CA ALA A 161 -2.46 -14.24 -20.77
C ALA A 161 -1.27 -15.20 -20.54
N MET A 162 -0.46 -14.97 -19.50
CA MET A 162 0.56 -15.92 -19.05
C MET A 162 -0.07 -17.25 -18.64
N PHE A 163 -1.13 -17.24 -17.81
CA PHE A 163 -1.83 -18.47 -17.44
C PHE A 163 -2.41 -19.21 -18.65
N ASN A 164 -2.97 -18.51 -19.63
CA ASN A 164 -3.45 -19.16 -20.86
C ASN A 164 -2.30 -19.80 -21.65
N ALA A 165 -1.13 -19.17 -21.68
CA ALA A 165 0.04 -19.72 -22.35
C ALA A 165 0.56 -21.01 -21.69
N THR A 166 0.30 -21.23 -20.39
CA THR A 166 0.72 -22.46 -19.72
C THR A 166 -0.04 -23.70 -20.20
N ASP A 167 -1.22 -23.54 -20.84
CA ASP A 167 -1.97 -24.67 -21.42
C ASP A 167 -1.30 -25.23 -22.70
N LEU A 168 -0.35 -24.48 -23.28
CA LEU A 168 0.37 -24.88 -24.49
C LEU A 168 1.64 -25.71 -24.19
N VAL A 169 1.99 -25.86 -22.91
CA VAL A 169 3.24 -26.51 -22.47
C VAL A 169 2.95 -27.93 -21.99
N ASP A 170 3.72 -28.91 -22.47
CA ASP A 170 3.75 -30.25 -21.88
C ASP A 170 4.56 -30.23 -20.58
N TRP A 171 3.87 -29.91 -19.49
CA TRP A 171 4.51 -29.77 -18.18
C TRP A 171 5.11 -31.08 -17.66
N ASN A 172 4.64 -32.25 -18.09
CA ASN A 172 5.23 -33.51 -17.62
C ASN A 172 6.68 -33.64 -18.08
N ALA A 173 6.94 -33.35 -19.37
CA ALA A 173 8.30 -33.33 -19.90
C ALA A 173 9.17 -32.29 -19.19
N VAL A 174 8.62 -31.10 -18.91
CA VAL A 174 9.34 -30.04 -18.16
C VAL A 174 9.70 -30.51 -16.75
N TYR A 175 8.75 -31.11 -16.03
CA TYR A 175 8.99 -31.62 -14.68
C TYR A 175 10.08 -32.70 -14.66
N GLU A 176 10.03 -33.65 -15.60
CA GLU A 176 11.03 -34.72 -15.68
C GLU A 176 12.44 -34.16 -15.91
N GLU A 177 12.60 -33.19 -16.80
CA GLU A 177 13.92 -32.57 -17.05
C GLU A 177 14.40 -31.73 -15.85
N MET A 178 13.52 -30.95 -15.22
CA MET A 178 13.88 -30.17 -14.03
C MET A 178 14.25 -31.06 -12.85
N GLU A 179 13.52 -32.16 -12.63
CA GLU A 179 13.85 -33.15 -11.60
C GLU A 179 15.23 -33.80 -11.87
N LYS A 180 15.59 -34.09 -13.13
CA LYS A 180 16.94 -34.56 -13.50
C LYS A 180 18.05 -33.55 -13.19
N LEU A 181 17.73 -32.25 -13.24
CA LEU A 181 18.64 -31.17 -12.87
C LEU A 181 18.70 -30.92 -11.35
N GLY A 182 17.96 -31.68 -10.55
CA GLY A 182 17.92 -31.53 -9.09
C GLY A 182 16.96 -30.43 -8.60
N LEU A 183 16.11 -29.87 -9.47
CA LEU A 183 15.20 -28.76 -9.16
C LEU A 183 13.82 -29.25 -8.66
N LYS A 184 13.81 -30.27 -7.80
CA LYS A 184 12.56 -30.91 -7.36
C LYS A 184 11.65 -29.93 -6.60
N ASP A 185 12.22 -29.08 -5.75
CA ASP A 185 11.44 -28.12 -4.96
C ASP A 185 10.75 -27.10 -5.87
N VAL A 186 11.43 -26.65 -6.93
CA VAL A 186 10.86 -25.78 -7.97
C VAL A 186 9.70 -26.46 -8.69
N VAL A 187 9.87 -27.74 -9.06
CA VAL A 187 8.82 -28.53 -9.71
C VAL A 187 7.58 -28.65 -8.82
N ASP A 188 7.75 -28.88 -7.52
CA ASP A 188 6.63 -28.95 -6.58
C ASP A 188 5.88 -27.62 -6.44
N ILE A 189 6.59 -26.50 -6.52
CA ILE A 189 5.99 -25.16 -6.55
C ILE A 189 5.18 -24.95 -7.84
N MET A 190 5.76 -25.27 -8.99
CA MET A 190 5.07 -25.12 -10.28
C MET A 190 3.80 -25.95 -10.34
N LYS A 191 3.86 -27.21 -9.87
CA LYS A 191 2.68 -28.08 -9.74
C LYS A 191 1.60 -27.43 -8.88
N ARG A 192 1.95 -26.83 -7.73
CA ARG A 192 1.01 -26.12 -6.85
C ARG A 192 0.39 -24.88 -7.49
N LEU A 193 1.20 -24.06 -8.16
CA LEU A 193 0.74 -22.84 -8.83
C LEU A 193 -0.23 -23.19 -9.98
N LEU A 194 0.12 -24.16 -10.82
CA LEU A 194 -0.72 -24.61 -11.93
C LEU A 194 -2.00 -25.30 -11.45
N ALA A 195 -1.93 -26.11 -10.39
CA ALA A 195 -3.13 -26.68 -9.75
C ALA A 195 -4.08 -25.60 -9.20
N SER A 196 -3.56 -24.42 -8.87
CA SER A 196 -4.33 -23.28 -8.34
C SER A 196 -4.75 -22.26 -9.41
N LYS A 197 -4.42 -22.49 -10.69
CA LYS A 197 -4.67 -21.57 -11.82
C LYS A 197 -6.12 -21.04 -11.86
N SER A 198 -7.10 -21.94 -11.83
CA SER A 198 -8.53 -21.56 -11.88
C SER A 198 -8.97 -20.72 -10.67
N GLY A 199 -8.32 -20.92 -9.52
CA GLY A 199 -8.50 -20.09 -8.34
C GLY A 199 -7.99 -18.67 -8.57
N TYR A 200 -6.78 -18.53 -9.11
CA TYR A 200 -6.16 -17.24 -9.44
C TYR A 200 -6.95 -16.48 -10.51
N GLU A 201 -7.31 -17.12 -11.62
CA GLU A 201 -8.10 -16.50 -12.70
C GLU A 201 -9.41 -15.91 -12.20
N ARG A 202 -10.05 -16.56 -11.23
CA ARG A 202 -11.28 -16.06 -10.61
C ARG A 202 -11.04 -14.85 -9.71
N VAL A 203 -10.03 -14.89 -8.84
CA VAL A 203 -9.76 -13.77 -7.91
C VAL A 203 -9.11 -12.57 -8.58
N PHE A 204 -8.60 -12.71 -9.80
CA PHE A 204 -8.08 -11.62 -10.63
C PHE A 204 -9.16 -10.82 -11.36
N ARG A 205 -10.42 -10.97 -10.95
CA ARG A 205 -11.55 -10.19 -11.46
C ARG A 205 -12.23 -9.44 -10.33
N ILE A 206 -11.48 -8.53 -9.73
CA ILE A 206 -11.85 -7.81 -8.52
C ILE A 206 -12.83 -6.66 -8.81
N PRO A 207 -13.69 -6.29 -7.84
CA PRO A 207 -14.47 -5.06 -7.95
C PRO A 207 -13.58 -3.82 -7.83
N PRO A 208 -14.12 -2.63 -8.15
CA PRO A 208 -13.53 -1.37 -7.72
C PRO A 208 -13.36 -1.32 -6.19
N ASP A 209 -12.43 -0.50 -5.70
CA ASP A 209 -12.10 -0.38 -4.29
C ASP A 209 -11.95 1.07 -3.82
N PHE A 210 -11.96 1.26 -2.50
CA PHE A 210 -11.76 2.56 -1.88
C PHE A 210 -10.30 2.99 -1.82
N ASP A 211 -9.38 2.11 -2.18
CA ASP A 211 -7.96 2.42 -2.15
C ASP A 211 -7.58 3.28 -3.35
N ASP A 212 -7.74 2.73 -4.55
CA ASP A 212 -7.51 3.39 -5.83
C ASP A 212 -8.42 4.60 -6.01
N THR A 213 -9.68 4.51 -5.55
CA THR A 213 -10.61 5.63 -5.56
C THR A 213 -10.08 6.80 -4.72
N SER A 214 -9.52 6.51 -3.55
CA SER A 214 -9.05 7.57 -2.65
C SER A 214 -7.67 8.11 -3.03
N VAL A 215 -6.80 7.27 -3.60
CA VAL A 215 -5.56 7.69 -4.25
C VAL A 215 -5.87 8.63 -5.42
N ASN A 216 -6.90 8.33 -6.23
CA ASN A 216 -7.36 9.21 -7.30
C ASN A 216 -7.88 10.56 -6.78
N LEU A 217 -8.68 10.57 -5.69
CA LEU A 217 -9.08 11.82 -5.04
C LEU A 217 -7.87 12.62 -4.53
N GLY A 218 -6.89 11.93 -3.95
CA GLY A 218 -5.63 12.51 -3.51
C GLY A 218 -4.86 13.18 -4.66
N LEU A 219 -4.73 12.50 -5.80
CA LEU A 219 -4.12 13.04 -7.01
C LEU A 219 -4.89 14.26 -7.53
N GLY A 220 -6.23 14.20 -7.56
CA GLY A 220 -7.09 15.33 -7.92
C GLY A 220 -6.85 16.55 -7.03
N SER A 221 -6.68 16.35 -5.72
CA SER A 221 -6.33 17.41 -4.79
C SER A 221 -4.95 18.02 -5.05
N LEU A 222 -3.94 17.20 -5.35
CA LEU A 222 -2.61 17.70 -5.71
C LEU A 222 -2.64 18.51 -7.01
N LEU A 223 -3.37 18.05 -8.03
CA LEU A 223 -3.55 18.78 -9.29
C LEU A 223 -4.30 20.10 -9.08
N LYS A 224 -5.32 20.11 -8.22
CA LYS A 224 -6.06 21.32 -7.85
C LYS A 224 -5.16 22.33 -7.14
N GLU A 225 -4.31 21.86 -6.24
CA GLU A 225 -3.31 22.65 -5.55
C GLU A 225 -2.22 23.20 -6.49
N ALA A 226 -1.87 22.45 -7.53
CA ALA A 226 -0.87 22.80 -8.53
C ALA A 226 -1.49 23.35 -9.83
N ILE A 227 -2.70 23.89 -9.78
CA ILE A 227 -3.47 24.34 -10.97
C ILE A 227 -2.74 25.41 -11.80
N VAL A 228 -1.90 26.22 -11.17
CA VAL A 228 -1.09 27.24 -11.87
C VAL A 228 -0.02 26.56 -12.73
N ASP A 229 0.55 25.46 -12.24
CA ASP A 229 1.63 24.75 -12.90
C ASP A 229 1.16 23.70 -13.91
N PHE A 230 -0.01 23.11 -13.68
CA PHE A 230 -0.60 22.01 -14.45
C PHE A 230 -2.10 22.23 -14.75
N PRO A 231 -2.48 23.35 -15.41
CA PRO A 231 -3.88 23.67 -15.65
C PRO A 231 -4.58 22.63 -16.54
N GLN A 232 -3.90 22.09 -17.57
CA GLN A 232 -4.52 21.11 -18.47
C GLN A 232 -4.71 19.76 -17.77
N SER A 233 -3.73 19.32 -16.99
CA SER A 233 -3.82 18.06 -16.24
C SER A 233 -4.96 18.10 -15.23
N ASN A 234 -5.12 19.21 -14.50
CA ASN A 234 -6.25 19.42 -13.60
C ASN A 234 -7.59 19.42 -14.36
N ALA A 235 -7.69 20.11 -15.49
CA ALA A 235 -8.92 20.14 -16.29
C ALA A 235 -9.29 18.75 -16.84
N LEU A 236 -8.29 17.98 -17.30
CA LEU A 236 -8.46 16.62 -17.78
C LEU A 236 -9.00 15.72 -16.66
N TRP A 237 -8.39 15.75 -15.49
CA TRP A 237 -8.83 14.98 -14.32
C TRP A 237 -10.28 15.33 -13.92
N GLN A 238 -10.60 16.63 -13.84
CA GLN A 238 -11.94 17.11 -13.47
C GLN A 238 -13.01 16.69 -14.49
N SER A 239 -12.69 16.71 -15.79
CA SER A 239 -13.65 16.32 -16.84
C SER A 239 -14.12 14.87 -16.73
N ARG A 240 -13.32 14.02 -16.08
CA ARG A 240 -13.57 12.59 -15.92
C ARG A 240 -14.05 12.21 -14.52
N ASN A 241 -13.82 13.07 -13.52
CA ASN A 241 -14.35 12.95 -12.16
C ASN A 241 -15.47 13.97 -11.88
N SER A 242 -16.46 14.04 -12.76
CA SER A 242 -17.51 15.07 -12.67
C SER A 242 -18.56 14.80 -11.59
N ASN A 243 -18.52 13.64 -10.92
CA ASN A 243 -19.41 13.32 -9.80
C ASN A 243 -18.66 12.75 -8.59
N LEU A 244 -17.90 13.60 -7.91
CA LEU A 244 -17.18 13.25 -6.68
C LEU A 244 -18.11 12.81 -5.54
N SER A 245 -19.37 13.25 -5.53
CA SER A 245 -20.34 12.83 -4.51
C SER A 245 -20.63 11.33 -4.52
N SER A 246 -20.42 10.67 -5.66
CA SER A 246 -20.56 9.21 -5.78
C SER A 246 -19.61 8.46 -4.85
N VAL A 247 -18.40 8.98 -4.61
CA VAL A 247 -17.42 8.36 -3.71
C VAL A 247 -17.93 8.32 -2.28
N PHE A 248 -18.43 9.45 -1.76
CA PHE A 248 -18.94 9.51 -0.38
C PHE A 248 -20.24 8.72 -0.20
N SER A 249 -21.10 8.71 -1.21
CA SER A 249 -22.28 7.83 -1.22
C SER A 249 -21.87 6.35 -1.16
N ALA A 250 -20.86 5.94 -1.94
CA ALA A 250 -20.34 4.59 -1.90
C ALA A 250 -19.73 4.26 -0.52
N ILE A 251 -18.89 5.14 0.04
CA ILE A 251 -18.29 4.94 1.37
C ILE A 251 -19.37 4.69 2.42
N LYS A 252 -20.42 5.51 2.47
CA LYS A 252 -21.53 5.30 3.40
C LYS A 252 -22.26 3.99 3.18
N HIS A 253 -22.48 3.63 1.91
CA HIS A 253 -23.23 2.44 1.53
C HIS A 253 -22.53 1.14 1.94
N TYR A 254 -21.21 1.10 1.74
CA TYR A 254 -20.38 -0.10 1.92
C TYR A 254 -19.64 -0.16 3.26
N ALA A 255 -19.78 0.86 4.10
CA ALA A 255 -19.11 0.91 5.41
C ALA A 255 -19.49 -0.30 6.29
N TYR A 256 -18.48 -0.89 6.93
CA TYR A 256 -18.64 -1.97 7.90
C TYR A 256 -19.23 -1.43 9.20
N ARG A 257 -20.35 -2.01 9.63
CA ARG A 257 -21.14 -1.60 10.81
C ARG A 257 -21.44 -2.79 11.73
N PRO A 258 -20.47 -3.24 12.57
CA PRO A 258 -20.55 -4.47 13.35
C PRO A 258 -21.66 -4.50 14.39
N LEU A 259 -22.16 -3.34 14.84
CA LEU A 259 -23.16 -3.24 15.90
C LEU A 259 -24.57 -2.96 15.37
N SER A 260 -24.75 -2.86 14.04
CA SER A 260 -26.02 -2.50 13.41
C SER A 260 -27.07 -3.62 13.42
N GLY A 261 -26.63 -4.89 13.52
CA GLY A 261 -27.49 -6.07 13.31
C GLY A 261 -27.96 -6.26 11.86
N ASN A 262 -27.56 -5.37 10.95
CA ASN A 262 -27.84 -5.51 9.53
C ASN A 262 -26.81 -6.45 8.89
N LYS A 263 -27.27 -7.67 8.60
CA LYS A 263 -26.49 -8.73 7.95
C LYS A 263 -25.72 -8.31 6.70
N ARG A 264 -26.15 -7.26 6.01
CA ARG A 264 -25.48 -6.75 4.81
C ARG A 264 -24.13 -6.10 5.12
N VAL A 265 -24.04 -5.40 6.26
CA VAL A 265 -22.91 -4.52 6.61
C VAL A 265 -22.27 -4.87 7.96
N ASP A 266 -22.85 -5.77 8.75
CA ASP A 266 -22.29 -6.25 10.00
C ASP A 266 -21.40 -7.51 9.85
N THR A 267 -21.25 -8.01 8.62
CA THR A 267 -20.48 -9.23 8.31
C THR A 267 -19.19 -8.86 7.58
N ILE A 268 -18.06 -9.38 8.05
CA ILE A 268 -16.72 -9.06 7.53
C ILE A 268 -15.84 -10.31 7.39
N ASP A 269 -14.77 -10.21 6.60
CA ASP A 269 -13.71 -11.21 6.52
C ASP A 269 -13.21 -11.61 7.92
N THR A 270 -13.03 -12.90 8.11
CA THR A 270 -12.66 -13.48 9.41
C THR A 270 -11.29 -13.00 9.91
N ARG A 271 -10.34 -12.74 9.00
CA ARG A 271 -9.02 -12.16 9.31
C ARG A 271 -9.15 -10.74 9.82
N THR A 272 -10.04 -9.97 9.19
CA THR A 272 -10.33 -8.59 9.61
C THR A 272 -10.83 -8.57 11.05
N TYR A 273 -11.79 -9.44 11.38
CA TYR A 273 -12.27 -9.51 12.75
C TYR A 273 -11.17 -9.87 13.75
N VAL A 274 -10.26 -10.79 13.41
CA VAL A 274 -9.18 -11.23 14.32
C VAL A 274 -8.28 -10.08 14.74
N TYR A 275 -7.75 -9.29 13.80
CA TYR A 275 -6.87 -8.16 14.15
C TYR A 275 -7.65 -6.98 14.78
N MET A 276 -8.94 -6.86 14.48
CA MET A 276 -9.78 -5.78 15.01
C MET A 276 -10.52 -6.12 16.30
N ARG A 277 -10.50 -7.38 16.75
CA ARG A 277 -11.39 -7.88 17.82
C ARG A 277 -11.39 -6.99 19.05
N LYS A 278 -10.20 -6.67 19.57
CA LYS A 278 -10.04 -5.84 20.77
C LYS A 278 -10.59 -4.43 20.60
N PHE A 279 -10.46 -3.84 19.40
CA PHE A 279 -11.05 -2.54 19.08
C PHE A 279 -12.58 -2.61 19.10
N LEU A 280 -13.15 -3.64 18.46
CA LEU A 280 -14.61 -3.82 18.37
C LEU A 280 -15.25 -4.15 19.72
N GLU A 281 -14.59 -4.97 20.54
CA GLU A 281 -15.02 -5.28 21.90
C GLU A 281 -14.97 -4.04 22.81
N LEU A 282 -13.93 -3.21 22.67
CA LEU A 282 -13.82 -1.95 23.40
C LEU A 282 -14.96 -1.00 23.04
N SER A 283 -15.24 -0.78 21.75
CA SER A 283 -16.35 0.06 21.30
C SER A 283 -17.70 -0.47 21.79
N LYS A 284 -17.93 -1.79 21.68
CA LYS A 284 -19.13 -2.44 22.22
C LYS A 284 -19.29 -2.22 23.73
N SER A 285 -18.21 -2.36 24.50
CA SER A 285 -18.23 -2.18 25.96
C SER A 285 -18.57 -0.74 26.39
N LYS A 286 -18.25 0.23 25.53
CA LYS A 286 -18.57 1.65 25.72
C LYS A 286 -19.91 2.06 25.10
N ASN A 287 -20.62 1.13 24.48
CA ASN A 287 -21.83 1.41 23.69
C ASN A 287 -21.59 2.48 22.60
N GLU A 288 -20.40 2.46 22.00
CA GLU A 288 -20.02 3.31 20.88
C GLU A 288 -20.35 2.58 19.57
N ASP A 289 -21.16 3.20 18.71
CA ASP A 289 -21.42 2.69 17.37
C ASP A 289 -20.18 2.84 16.48
N VAL A 290 -19.99 1.89 15.56
CA VAL A 290 -18.81 1.76 14.72
C VAL A 290 -19.23 1.71 13.25
N ALA A 291 -18.67 2.61 12.44
CA ALA A 291 -18.76 2.58 10.98
C ALA A 291 -17.36 2.76 10.39
N LEU A 292 -16.92 1.84 9.55
CA LEU A 292 -15.54 1.84 9.03
C LEU A 292 -15.52 1.71 7.52
N VAL A 293 -14.57 2.38 6.87
CA VAL A 293 -14.30 2.18 5.45
C VAL A 293 -13.85 0.74 5.24
N THR A 294 -14.46 0.07 4.27
CA THR A 294 -14.08 -1.27 3.81
C THR A 294 -13.13 -1.15 2.62
N THR A 295 -12.58 -2.27 2.14
CA THR A 295 -11.70 -2.25 0.97
C THR A 295 -12.50 -2.12 -0.32
N TRP A 296 -13.46 -3.02 -0.54
CA TRP A 296 -14.13 -3.14 -1.84
C TRP A 296 -15.40 -2.30 -1.91
N VAL A 297 -15.70 -1.74 -3.09
CA VAL A 297 -16.98 -1.08 -3.41
C VAL A 297 -18.03 -2.16 -3.74
N GLN A 298 -18.28 -3.02 -2.75
CA GLN A 298 -19.17 -4.18 -2.87
C GLN A 298 -19.59 -4.67 -1.49
N ASP A 299 -20.85 -5.04 -1.33
CA ASP A 299 -21.34 -5.77 -0.15
C ASP A 299 -21.89 -7.15 -0.50
N LEU A 300 -22.45 -7.85 0.48
CA LEU A 300 -22.95 -9.21 0.31
C LEU A 300 -24.10 -9.33 -0.69
N GLU A 301 -24.96 -8.33 -0.82
CA GLU A 301 -26.06 -8.38 -1.80
C GLU A 301 -25.52 -8.15 -3.22
N ASP A 302 -24.56 -7.25 -3.36
CA ASP A 302 -23.88 -7.04 -4.64
C ASP A 302 -23.12 -8.30 -5.07
N ILE A 303 -22.36 -8.93 -4.16
CA ILE A 303 -21.60 -10.16 -4.45
C ILE A 303 -22.50 -11.26 -5.03
N LYS A 304 -23.71 -11.47 -4.48
CA LYS A 304 -24.65 -12.49 -4.95
C LYS A 304 -25.05 -12.33 -6.42
N THR A 305 -25.05 -11.10 -6.93
CA THR A 305 -25.43 -10.79 -8.30
C THR A 305 -24.22 -10.64 -9.23
N GLN A 306 -23.20 -9.93 -8.76
CA GLN A 306 -22.01 -9.59 -9.55
C GLN A 306 -21.05 -10.76 -9.73
N TYR A 307 -21.07 -11.76 -8.83
CA TYR A 307 -20.29 -12.99 -8.99
C TYR A 307 -20.56 -13.66 -10.35
N TYR A 308 -21.82 -13.73 -10.76
CA TYR A 308 -22.22 -14.31 -12.05
C TYR A 308 -21.93 -13.40 -13.25
N ARG A 309 -21.54 -12.15 -13.00
CA ARG A 309 -21.03 -11.18 -13.97
C ARG A 309 -19.50 -11.09 -13.96
N GLY A 310 -18.84 -12.06 -13.33
CA GLY A 310 -17.39 -12.16 -13.32
C GLY A 310 -16.69 -11.21 -12.37
N VAL A 311 -17.40 -10.45 -11.52
CA VAL A 311 -16.81 -9.53 -10.54
C VAL A 311 -16.90 -10.13 -9.14
N VAL A 312 -15.74 -10.38 -8.52
CA VAL A 312 -15.64 -11.18 -7.29
C VAL A 312 -14.77 -10.49 -6.25
N THR A 313 -15.35 -10.19 -5.09
CA THR A 313 -14.58 -9.85 -3.89
C THR A 313 -13.79 -11.08 -3.42
N PRO A 314 -12.45 -11.00 -3.23
CA PRO A 314 -11.66 -12.09 -2.66
C PRO A 314 -12.26 -12.60 -1.34
N GLY A 315 -12.49 -13.92 -1.26
CA GLY A 315 -13.13 -14.55 -0.09
C GLY A 315 -14.65 -14.42 -0.02
N ASN A 316 -15.30 -13.77 -1.01
CA ASN A 316 -16.75 -13.50 -1.08
C ASN A 316 -17.32 -12.71 0.11
N VAL A 317 -16.47 -12.00 0.85
CA VAL A 317 -16.84 -11.10 1.94
C VAL A 317 -15.87 -9.92 1.94
N ASN A 318 -16.38 -8.73 2.19
CA ASN A 318 -15.52 -7.54 2.25
C ASN A 318 -14.58 -7.60 3.47
N ASN A 319 -13.50 -6.82 3.43
CA ASN A 319 -12.54 -6.70 4.51
C ASN A 319 -12.29 -5.22 4.86
N VAL A 320 -11.64 -5.00 5.98
CA VAL A 320 -11.05 -3.70 6.32
C VAL A 320 -9.54 -3.92 6.29
N ASP A 321 -8.88 -3.25 5.36
CA ASP A 321 -7.43 -3.09 5.35
C ASP A 321 -7.11 -1.68 5.86
N ILE A 322 -6.19 -1.58 6.82
CA ILE A 322 -5.92 -0.31 7.49
C ILE A 322 -5.18 0.69 6.59
N THR A 323 -4.45 0.23 5.59
CA THR A 323 -3.78 1.07 4.60
C THR A 323 -4.79 1.64 3.62
N VAL A 324 -5.76 0.84 3.18
CA VAL A 324 -6.92 1.34 2.41
C VAL A 324 -7.69 2.39 3.21
N ALA A 325 -7.91 2.12 4.50
CA ALA A 325 -8.53 3.08 5.40
C ALA A 325 -7.72 4.38 5.56
N ALA A 326 -6.38 4.30 5.58
CA ALA A 326 -5.51 5.47 5.63
C ALA A 326 -5.60 6.31 4.33
N ASN A 327 -5.63 5.65 3.17
CA ASN A 327 -5.81 6.30 1.87
C ASN A 327 -7.20 6.93 1.76
N ALA A 328 -8.25 6.28 2.26
CA ALA A 328 -9.60 6.84 2.32
C ALA A 328 -9.67 8.12 3.18
N LEU A 329 -9.05 8.11 4.37
CA LEU A 329 -8.91 9.33 5.16
C LEU A 329 -8.17 10.42 4.38
N TYR A 330 -7.04 10.09 3.76
CA TYR A 330 -6.27 11.06 2.97
C TYR A 330 -7.11 11.68 1.83
N GLY A 331 -7.84 10.86 1.07
CA GLY A 331 -8.70 11.30 -0.02
C GLY A 331 -9.84 12.22 0.45
N ILE A 332 -10.53 11.85 1.54
CA ILE A 332 -11.59 12.68 2.14
C ILE A 332 -10.99 14.00 2.66
N THR A 333 -9.93 13.92 3.47
CA THR A 333 -9.28 15.09 4.08
C THR A 333 -8.83 16.07 3.01
N ASN A 334 -8.05 15.60 2.03
CA ASN A 334 -7.44 16.50 1.06
C ASN A 334 -8.45 17.04 0.08
N SER A 335 -9.48 16.28 -0.31
CA SER A 335 -10.53 16.82 -1.19
C SER A 335 -11.25 17.99 -0.54
N ILE A 336 -11.50 17.93 0.78
CA ILE A 336 -12.09 19.05 1.54
C ILE A 336 -11.09 20.21 1.66
N LEU A 337 -9.85 19.94 2.05
CA LEU A 337 -8.86 20.99 2.33
C LEU A 337 -8.48 21.81 1.09
N THR A 338 -8.45 21.20 -0.09
CA THR A 338 -8.15 21.87 -1.36
C THR A 338 -9.37 22.53 -2.01
N GLY A 339 -10.56 22.33 -1.44
CA GLY A 339 -11.83 22.79 -2.03
C GLY A 339 -12.21 22.03 -3.29
N LEU A 340 -11.69 20.81 -3.47
CA LEU A 340 -12.14 19.88 -4.50
C LEU A 340 -13.59 19.44 -4.23
N VAL A 341 -13.94 19.29 -2.94
CA VAL A 341 -15.30 19.11 -2.45
C VAL A 341 -15.57 20.07 -1.29
N THR A 342 -16.84 20.30 -0.97
CA THR A 342 -17.22 21.17 0.16
C THR A 342 -17.05 20.44 1.50
N ALA A 343 -16.87 21.20 2.58
CA ALA A 343 -16.84 20.65 3.93
C ALA A 343 -18.17 20.03 4.38
N GLU A 344 -19.27 20.29 3.64
CA GLU A 344 -20.60 19.71 3.88
C GLU A 344 -20.60 18.17 3.84
N VAL A 345 -19.59 17.55 3.20
CA VAL A 345 -19.37 16.10 3.27
C VAL A 345 -19.30 15.61 4.72
N LEU A 346 -18.75 16.40 5.65
CA LEU A 346 -18.63 16.05 7.07
C LEU A 346 -19.78 16.60 7.94
N GLU A 347 -20.73 17.34 7.36
CA GLU A 347 -22.00 17.70 8.02
C GLU A 347 -23.00 16.53 7.95
N ASP A 348 -22.78 15.58 7.03
CA ASP A 348 -23.47 14.30 7.02
C ASP A 348 -23.00 13.44 8.22
N PRO A 349 -23.88 13.09 9.17
CA PRO A 349 -23.50 12.36 10.38
C PRO A 349 -22.87 10.99 10.11
N ASP A 350 -23.29 10.29 9.05
CA ASP A 350 -22.72 8.99 8.69
C ASP A 350 -21.28 9.13 8.21
N MET A 351 -21.01 10.11 7.35
CA MET A 351 -19.63 10.39 6.91
C MET A 351 -18.75 10.87 8.05
N GLN A 352 -19.29 11.72 8.93
CA GLN A 352 -18.59 12.17 10.13
C GLN A 352 -18.18 10.99 11.02
N GLN A 353 -19.12 10.07 11.28
CA GLN A 353 -18.88 8.86 12.08
C GLN A 353 -17.82 7.97 11.42
N ILE A 354 -17.95 7.68 10.13
CA ILE A 354 -16.99 6.85 9.37
C ILE A 354 -15.59 7.45 9.46
N TYR A 355 -15.44 8.75 9.25
CA TYR A 355 -14.15 9.44 9.30
C TYR A 355 -13.50 9.37 10.70
N LEU A 356 -14.26 9.57 11.78
CA LEU A 356 -13.74 9.50 13.16
C LEU A 356 -13.42 8.09 13.60
N ASN A 357 -14.33 7.13 13.35
CA ASN A 357 -14.12 5.74 13.71
C ASN A 357 -12.92 5.16 12.96
N THR A 358 -12.76 5.49 11.69
CA THR A 358 -11.61 5.07 10.89
C THR A 358 -10.30 5.65 11.43
N SER A 359 -10.28 6.94 11.79
CA SER A 359 -9.11 7.58 12.43
C SER A 359 -8.77 6.94 13.77
N THR A 360 -9.79 6.62 14.58
CA THR A 360 -9.63 5.99 15.89
C THR A 360 -9.13 4.54 15.77
N MET A 361 -9.62 3.80 14.77
CA MET A 361 -9.20 2.44 14.47
C MET A 361 -7.73 2.41 14.01
N ILE A 362 -7.32 3.30 13.11
CA ILE A 362 -5.91 3.46 12.72
C ILE A 362 -5.03 3.75 13.94
N ALA A 363 -5.43 4.70 14.79
CA ALA A 363 -4.68 5.02 16.00
C ALA A 363 -4.60 3.84 16.98
N PHE A 364 -5.68 3.07 17.14
CA PHE A 364 -5.68 1.85 17.94
C PHE A 364 -4.67 0.83 17.40
N GLN A 365 -4.64 0.61 16.09
CA GLN A 365 -3.73 -0.36 15.48
C GLN A 365 -2.27 0.07 15.57
N ILE A 366 -1.94 1.35 15.42
CA ILE A 366 -0.58 1.86 15.67
C ILE A 366 -0.17 1.61 17.13
N ASN A 367 -1.05 1.92 18.09
CA ASN A 367 -0.74 1.77 19.52
C ASN A 367 -0.61 0.32 19.98
N THR A 368 -1.25 -0.61 19.28
CA THR A 368 -1.27 -2.03 19.64
C THR A 368 -0.35 -2.88 18.77
N ASN A 369 0.51 -2.24 17.96
CA ASN A 369 1.35 -2.91 16.97
C ASN A 369 0.53 -3.87 16.09
N PHE A 370 -0.55 -3.36 15.51
CA PHE A 370 -1.47 -4.09 14.64
C PHE A 370 -2.08 -5.33 15.32
N SER A 371 -2.31 -5.24 16.64
CA SER A 371 -2.70 -6.37 17.48
C SER A 371 -1.79 -7.60 17.33
N SER A 372 -0.49 -7.36 17.08
CA SER A 372 0.54 -8.38 16.80
C SER A 372 0.31 -9.20 15.53
N ARG A 373 -0.56 -8.73 14.62
CA ARG A 373 -0.91 -9.35 13.35
C ARG A 373 -0.86 -8.36 12.19
N PRO A 374 0.32 -7.78 11.90
CA PRO A 374 0.47 -6.86 10.78
C PRO A 374 0.13 -7.54 9.44
N ASP A 375 0.38 -8.84 9.29
CA ASP A 375 0.02 -9.62 8.10
C ASP A 375 -1.49 -9.66 7.79
N LEU A 376 -2.33 -9.50 8.82
CA LEU A 376 -3.79 -9.43 8.69
C LEU A 376 -4.29 -7.99 8.61
N ALA A 377 -3.73 -7.09 9.41
CA ALA A 377 -4.14 -5.69 9.42
C ALA A 377 -3.76 -4.99 8.11
N LEU A 378 -2.57 -5.32 7.58
CA LEU A 378 -2.01 -4.87 6.32
C LEU A 378 -2.19 -5.97 5.26
N THR A 379 -3.45 -6.28 4.96
CA THR A 379 -3.84 -7.39 4.09
C THR A 379 -3.21 -7.27 2.70
N TYR A 380 -3.05 -6.07 2.15
CA TYR A 380 -2.46 -5.86 0.83
C TYR A 380 -1.11 -5.15 0.86
N TYR A 381 -0.78 -4.41 1.92
CA TYR A 381 0.40 -3.54 2.00
C TYR A 381 1.38 -4.02 3.08
N PRO A 382 2.24 -5.02 2.81
CA PRO A 382 2.94 -5.74 3.86
C PRO A 382 3.82 -4.85 4.77
N SER A 383 4.19 -3.65 4.31
CA SER A 383 5.04 -2.71 5.03
C SER A 383 4.30 -1.83 6.04
N ALA A 384 4.69 -1.95 7.32
CA ALA A 384 4.22 -1.04 8.37
C ALA A 384 4.77 0.40 8.20
N ILE A 385 5.99 0.54 7.67
CA ILE A 385 6.62 1.84 7.45
C ILE A 385 5.91 2.61 6.33
N GLU A 386 5.53 1.94 5.24
CA GLU A 386 4.69 2.55 4.19
C GLU A 386 3.34 3.03 4.76
N PHE A 387 2.69 2.19 5.57
CA PHE A 387 1.45 2.57 6.25
C PHE A 387 1.62 3.81 7.14
N TYR A 388 2.71 3.93 7.91
CA TYR A 388 2.97 5.12 8.72
C TYR A 388 3.13 6.38 7.87
N TRP A 389 3.74 6.28 6.69
CA TRP A 389 3.83 7.40 5.77
C TRP A 389 2.44 7.82 5.27
N PHE A 390 1.57 6.88 4.89
CA PHE A 390 0.22 7.21 4.42
C PHE A 390 -0.60 7.94 5.49
N VAL A 391 -0.54 7.49 6.74
CA VAL A 391 -1.21 8.17 7.87
C VAL A 391 -0.57 9.54 8.15
N ALA A 392 0.75 9.65 8.06
CA ALA A 392 1.47 10.90 8.24
C ALA A 392 1.06 11.98 7.23
N ARG A 393 0.79 11.60 5.97
CA ARG A 393 0.32 12.53 4.93
C ARG A 393 -0.99 13.22 5.34
N THR A 394 -1.97 12.46 5.84
CA THR A 394 -3.23 13.02 6.35
C THR A 394 -2.99 13.96 7.53
N TYR A 395 -2.20 13.53 8.51
CA TYR A 395 -1.86 14.35 9.67
C TYR A 395 -1.17 15.67 9.28
N ASN A 396 -0.18 15.62 8.39
CA ASN A 396 0.59 16.78 7.98
C ASN A 396 -0.29 17.81 7.24
N GLN A 397 -1.20 17.34 6.38
CA GLN A 397 -2.13 18.20 5.66
C GLN A 397 -3.08 18.95 6.60
N LEU A 398 -3.61 18.25 7.60
CA LEU A 398 -4.41 18.85 8.68
C LEU A 398 -3.60 19.88 9.48
N LEU A 399 -2.40 19.51 9.92
CA LEU A 399 -1.53 20.37 10.71
C LEU A 399 -1.13 21.64 9.95
N ARG A 400 -0.76 21.51 8.67
CA ARG A 400 -0.41 22.62 7.79
C ARG A 400 -1.57 23.61 7.71
N ARG A 401 -2.78 23.11 7.42
CA ARG A 401 -3.96 23.99 7.34
C ARG A 401 -4.26 24.66 8.69
N TYR A 402 -4.20 23.89 9.78
CA TYR A 402 -4.50 24.36 11.14
C TYR A 402 -3.50 25.42 11.64
N THR A 403 -2.24 25.33 11.22
CA THR A 403 -1.18 26.26 11.63
C THR A 403 -1.40 27.66 11.06
N TYR A 404 -1.94 27.76 9.85
CA TYR A 404 -2.14 29.04 9.17
C TYR A 404 -3.60 29.52 9.15
N ASN A 405 -4.57 28.63 9.36
CA ASN A 405 -6.01 28.90 9.27
C ASN A 405 -6.81 27.96 10.21
N SER A 406 -8.12 28.18 10.35
CA SER A 406 -8.98 27.17 10.97
C SER A 406 -9.22 25.97 10.03
N LEU A 407 -9.36 24.78 10.61
CA LEU A 407 -9.90 23.64 9.88
C LEU A 407 -11.39 23.87 9.58
N PRO A 408 -11.89 23.45 8.42
CA PRO A 408 -13.26 23.76 7.99
C PRO A 408 -14.33 22.99 8.77
N HIS A 409 -13.95 21.90 9.47
CA HIS A 409 -14.87 21.12 10.29
C HIS A 409 -14.18 20.59 11.56
N HIS A 410 -14.90 20.54 12.68
CA HIS A 410 -14.33 20.17 14.00
C HIS A 410 -13.80 18.72 14.04
N THR A 411 -14.46 17.80 13.32
CA THR A 411 -14.06 16.40 13.14
C THR A 411 -12.65 16.24 12.60
N MET A 412 -12.25 17.15 11.71
CA MET A 412 -10.90 17.16 11.12
C MET A 412 -9.84 17.48 12.19
N LYS A 413 -10.16 18.39 13.12
CA LYS A 413 -9.28 18.69 14.26
C LYS A 413 -9.16 17.48 15.19
N THR A 414 -10.27 16.85 15.54
CA THR A 414 -10.26 15.64 16.37
C THR A 414 -9.38 14.54 15.75
N SER A 415 -9.51 14.34 14.44
CA SER A 415 -8.71 13.33 13.72
C SER A 415 -7.24 13.72 13.65
N MET A 416 -6.92 15.01 13.44
CA MET A 416 -5.55 15.52 13.51
C MET A 416 -4.91 15.24 14.87
N ASP A 417 -5.65 15.45 15.96
CA ASP A 417 -5.16 15.22 17.33
C ASP A 417 -4.92 13.72 17.60
N ILE A 418 -5.88 12.87 17.19
CA ILE A 418 -5.78 11.40 17.31
C ILE A 418 -4.55 10.87 16.55
N LEU A 419 -4.43 11.20 15.26
CA LEU A 419 -3.35 10.71 14.40
C LEU A 419 -2.00 11.30 14.83
N GLY A 420 -1.96 12.60 15.14
CA GLY A 420 -0.74 13.28 15.58
C GLY A 420 -0.15 12.68 16.86
N ASN A 421 -1.01 12.29 17.82
CA ASN A 421 -0.56 11.66 19.06
C ASN A 421 0.12 10.31 18.80
N VAL A 422 -0.47 9.43 17.99
CA VAL A 422 0.10 8.10 17.74
C VAL A 422 1.32 8.13 16.82
N LEU A 423 1.34 9.06 15.85
CA LEU A 423 2.45 9.22 14.92
C LEU A 423 3.71 9.75 15.61
N LYS A 424 3.57 10.80 16.43
CA LYS A 424 4.71 11.42 17.14
C LYS A 424 5.25 10.55 18.28
N ASN A 425 4.42 9.66 18.82
CA ASN A 425 4.81 8.75 19.89
C ASN A 425 5.15 7.36 19.32
N ASN A 426 4.15 6.47 19.26
CA ASN A 426 4.34 5.05 18.96
C ASN A 426 4.99 4.80 17.59
N ALA A 427 4.47 5.38 16.49
CA ALA A 427 5.03 5.15 15.15
C ALA A 427 6.46 5.67 15.03
N THR A 428 6.74 6.89 15.51
CA THR A 428 8.10 7.44 15.55
C THR A 428 9.02 6.55 16.38
N THR A 429 8.57 6.06 17.54
CA THR A 429 9.40 5.19 18.39
C THR A 429 9.76 3.89 17.68
N ILE A 430 8.78 3.23 17.03
CA ILE A 430 9.00 2.01 16.26
C ILE A 430 10.01 2.26 15.13
N MET A 431 9.79 3.28 14.30
CA MET A 431 10.72 3.61 13.21
C MET A 431 12.13 3.97 13.70
N LEU A 432 12.28 4.58 14.87
CA LEU A 432 13.62 4.85 15.43
C LEU A 432 14.31 3.57 15.95
N MET A 433 13.53 2.59 16.43
CA MET A 433 14.04 1.31 16.91
C MET A 433 14.43 0.35 15.77
N GLU A 434 13.72 0.40 14.65
CA GLU A 434 13.96 -0.44 13.46
C GLU A 434 15.13 0.06 12.60
N ALA A 435 15.62 1.27 12.83
CA ALA A 435 16.75 1.85 12.10
C ALA A 435 18.03 1.02 12.29
N MET A 436 18.56 0.45 11.20
CA MET A 436 19.80 -0.32 11.23
C MET A 436 20.99 0.58 10.92
N PRO A 437 22.00 0.68 11.81
CA PRO A 437 23.19 1.47 11.55
C PRO A 437 24.08 0.80 10.48
N MET A 438 24.52 1.58 9.50
CA MET A 438 25.58 1.21 8.57
C MET A 438 26.77 2.13 8.81
N GLY A 439 27.85 1.58 9.37
CA GLY A 439 28.97 2.40 9.85
C GLY A 439 28.54 3.42 10.91
N THR A 440 29.22 4.56 10.95
CA THR A 440 28.98 5.62 11.96
C THR A 440 27.98 6.69 11.52
N ASP A 441 27.64 6.76 10.23
CA ASP A 441 27.04 7.94 9.62
C ASP A 441 25.87 7.63 8.67
N MET A 442 25.51 6.36 8.47
CA MET A 442 24.34 5.96 7.68
C MET A 442 23.39 5.10 8.50
N VAL A 443 22.11 5.12 8.14
CA VAL A 443 21.12 4.13 8.59
C VAL A 443 20.31 3.67 7.39
N TYR A 444 19.84 2.44 7.45
CA TYR A 444 18.91 1.87 6.50
C TYR A 444 17.80 1.11 7.22
N TYR A 445 16.78 0.75 6.46
CA TYR A 445 15.64 -0.03 6.89
C TYR A 445 15.42 -1.15 5.88
N ASP A 446 15.10 -2.34 6.38
CA ASP A 446 14.65 -3.48 5.56
C ASP A 446 13.27 -3.88 6.09
N ASP A 447 12.42 -4.41 5.21
CA ASP A 447 11.12 -4.94 5.63
C ASP A 447 11.17 -6.47 5.70
N PHE A 448 11.08 -7.13 4.54
CA PHE A 448 11.11 -8.60 4.50
C PHE A 448 11.70 -9.17 3.21
N LEU A 449 11.73 -8.40 2.12
CA LEU A 449 12.03 -8.91 0.78
C LEU A 449 13.51 -9.30 0.67
N GLY A 450 13.76 -10.60 0.52
CA GLY A 450 15.11 -11.16 0.40
C GLY A 450 15.82 -11.39 1.73
N ASP A 451 15.08 -11.36 2.85
CA ASP A 451 15.63 -11.52 4.21
C ASP A 451 15.46 -12.93 4.80
N GLY A 452 14.89 -13.86 4.03
CA GLY A 452 14.56 -15.23 4.44
C GLY A 452 15.35 -16.33 3.74
N ASP A 453 16.41 -15.97 3.02
CA ASP A 453 17.14 -16.89 2.15
C ASP A 453 18.34 -17.56 2.83
N PHE A 454 18.83 -18.63 2.21
CA PHE A 454 20.01 -19.38 2.64
C PHE A 454 21.02 -19.50 1.49
N ASP A 455 22.32 -19.47 1.82
CA ASP A 455 23.38 -19.80 0.86
C ASP A 455 23.44 -21.32 0.59
N ALA A 456 24.34 -21.74 -0.31
CA ALA A 456 24.50 -23.15 -0.67
C ALA A 456 24.95 -24.04 0.51
N GLU A 457 25.52 -23.43 1.55
CA GLU A 457 25.93 -24.09 2.80
C GLU A 457 24.82 -24.05 3.88
N GLY A 458 23.66 -23.49 3.58
CA GLY A 458 22.51 -23.38 4.48
C GLY A 458 22.61 -22.26 5.51
N LYS A 459 23.49 -21.27 5.31
CA LYS A 459 23.59 -20.10 6.21
C LYS A 459 22.61 -19.01 5.77
N PRO A 460 21.95 -18.33 6.72
CA PRO A 460 21.06 -17.22 6.40
C PRO A 460 21.77 -16.11 5.62
N VAL A 461 21.11 -15.63 4.56
CA VAL A 461 21.54 -14.50 3.73
C VAL A 461 20.46 -13.43 3.77
N LYS A 462 20.91 -12.17 3.86
CA LYS A 462 20.04 -10.99 3.84
C LYS A 462 20.33 -10.13 2.63
N TYR A 463 19.55 -10.30 1.56
CA TYR A 463 19.70 -9.52 0.34
C TYR A 463 19.17 -8.08 0.50
N GLY A 464 18.14 -7.86 1.34
CA GLY A 464 17.54 -6.54 1.55
C GLY A 464 17.05 -5.91 0.25
N GLU A 465 16.22 -6.64 -0.50
CA GLU A 465 15.78 -6.25 -1.84
C GLU A 465 14.82 -5.06 -1.82
N ASP A 466 14.15 -4.82 -0.68
CA ASP A 466 13.30 -3.65 -0.43
C ASP A 466 14.02 -2.50 0.31
N ARG A 467 15.31 -2.65 0.64
CA ARG A 467 16.08 -1.74 1.51
C ARG A 467 15.99 -0.28 1.10
N LEU A 468 16.16 0.00 -0.20
CA LEU A 468 16.12 1.36 -0.74
C LEU A 468 14.72 1.97 -0.57
N PHE A 469 13.68 1.21 -0.88
CA PHE A 469 12.29 1.65 -0.75
C PHE A 469 11.90 1.88 0.70
N THR A 470 12.16 0.90 1.57
CA THR A 470 11.80 0.95 2.99
C THR A 470 12.53 2.10 3.69
N THR A 471 13.81 2.33 3.35
CA THR A 471 14.56 3.48 3.87
C THR A 471 13.98 4.81 3.40
N ALA A 472 13.57 4.92 2.13
CA ALA A 472 12.92 6.12 1.60
C ALA A 472 11.56 6.38 2.27
N MET A 473 10.76 5.33 2.52
CA MET A 473 9.48 5.44 3.23
C MET A 473 9.68 5.90 4.68
N ALA A 474 10.67 5.35 5.40
CA ALA A 474 10.98 5.78 6.77
C ALA A 474 11.40 7.25 6.82
N ALA A 475 12.27 7.68 5.89
CA ALA A 475 12.69 9.08 5.78
C ALA A 475 11.48 10.00 5.49
N ASN A 476 10.64 9.64 4.50
CA ASN A 476 9.44 10.40 4.15
C ASN A 476 8.44 10.46 5.32
N ALA A 477 8.18 9.36 6.01
CA ALA A 477 7.31 9.32 7.18
C ALA A 477 7.82 10.25 8.29
N LEU A 478 9.09 10.13 8.68
CA LEU A 478 9.68 10.97 9.73
C LEU A 478 9.70 12.45 9.35
N ILE A 479 10.06 12.79 8.12
CA ILE A 479 10.00 14.18 7.62
C ILE A 479 8.56 14.69 7.69
N THR A 480 7.59 13.92 7.20
CA THR A 480 6.18 14.32 7.13
C THR A 480 5.55 14.51 8.52
N ILE A 481 5.91 13.69 9.50
CA ILE A 481 5.41 13.81 10.89
C ILE A 481 5.98 15.06 11.57
N TRP A 482 7.24 15.39 11.31
CA TRP A 482 8.02 16.30 12.14
C TRP A 482 8.41 17.63 11.47
N THR A 483 7.92 17.90 10.27
CA THR A 483 8.10 19.17 9.57
C THR A 483 6.76 19.82 9.21
N SER A 484 6.80 21.12 8.93
CA SER A 484 5.68 21.88 8.36
C SER A 484 6.16 22.67 7.15
N PHE A 485 5.35 22.72 6.09
CA PHE A 485 5.66 23.51 4.89
C PHE A 485 5.19 24.96 5.04
N GLU A 486 6.10 25.90 4.88
CA GLU A 486 5.79 27.33 4.91
C GLU A 486 5.54 27.85 3.49
N GLU A 487 4.26 28.07 3.16
CA GLU A 487 3.81 28.47 1.82
C GLU A 487 4.46 29.78 1.32
N LYS A 488 4.85 30.69 2.22
CA LYS A 488 5.47 31.98 1.84
C LYS A 488 6.91 31.83 1.39
N SER A 489 7.70 31.02 2.09
CA SER A 489 9.12 30.81 1.78
C SER A 489 9.31 29.63 0.82
N GLY A 490 8.30 28.76 0.68
CA GLY A 490 8.40 27.52 -0.07
C GLY A 490 9.42 26.57 0.55
N THR A 491 9.61 26.60 1.87
CA THR A 491 10.57 25.77 2.60
C THR A 491 9.87 24.87 3.61
N LEU A 492 10.52 23.77 3.98
CA LEU A 492 10.11 22.94 5.09
C LEU A 492 10.85 23.38 6.35
N VAL A 493 10.19 23.36 7.49
CA VAL A 493 10.80 23.71 8.77
C VAL A 493 10.57 22.58 9.76
N TRP A 494 11.60 22.19 10.50
CA TRP A 494 11.44 21.27 11.62
C TRP A 494 10.49 21.87 12.67
N ASN A 495 9.52 21.07 13.12
CA ASN A 495 8.70 21.45 14.26
C ASN A 495 9.59 21.71 15.49
N GLN A 496 9.22 22.70 16.31
CA GLN A 496 10.04 23.09 17.47
C GLN A 496 10.28 21.94 18.46
N THR A 497 9.35 20.99 18.53
CA THR A 497 9.41 19.82 19.42
C THR A 497 10.07 18.60 18.79
N THR A 498 10.62 18.69 17.58
CA THR A 498 11.23 17.55 16.89
C THR A 498 12.44 17.00 17.67
N PRO A 499 12.42 15.73 18.10
CA PRO A 499 13.53 15.12 18.81
C PRO A 499 14.81 15.12 17.98
N LYS A 500 15.97 15.31 18.64
CA LYS A 500 17.28 15.26 17.97
C LYS A 500 17.49 13.92 17.26
N GLN A 501 17.11 12.81 17.89
CA GLN A 501 17.24 11.47 17.32
C GLN A 501 16.48 11.31 15.99
N VAL A 502 15.34 11.99 15.82
CA VAL A 502 14.61 12.02 14.54
C VAL A 502 15.44 12.71 13.46
N LYS A 503 15.96 13.91 13.75
CA LYS A 503 16.80 14.67 12.81
C LYS A 503 18.05 13.90 12.41
N ASP A 504 18.72 13.29 13.38
CA ASP A 504 19.93 12.49 13.18
C ASP A 504 19.62 11.26 12.32
N THR A 505 18.53 10.54 12.60
CA THR A 505 18.11 9.35 11.84
C THR A 505 17.75 9.70 10.39
N VAL A 506 16.95 10.76 10.18
CA VAL A 506 16.60 11.24 8.83
C VAL A 506 17.85 11.63 8.04
N THR A 507 18.78 12.37 8.65
CA THR A 507 20.03 12.78 7.99
C THR A 507 20.85 11.56 7.54
N ARG A 508 20.96 10.55 8.40
CA ARG A 508 21.71 9.31 8.11
C ARG A 508 21.00 8.44 7.07
N ALA A 509 19.67 8.41 7.06
CA ALA A 509 18.87 7.69 6.07
C ALA A 509 19.00 8.34 4.68
N VAL A 510 18.91 9.67 4.62
CA VAL A 510 19.12 10.45 3.39
C VAL A 510 20.54 10.23 2.84
N LYS A 511 21.55 10.19 3.72
CA LYS A 511 22.92 9.88 3.30
C LYS A 511 23.06 8.48 2.70
N PHE A 512 22.41 7.48 3.30
CA PHE A 512 22.35 6.12 2.74
C PHE A 512 21.70 6.13 1.34
N LEU A 513 20.53 6.76 1.22
CA LEU A 513 19.79 6.81 -0.05
C LEU A 513 20.60 7.50 -1.15
N ASP A 514 21.18 8.67 -0.87
CA ASP A 514 22.01 9.42 -1.82
C ASP A 514 23.22 8.62 -2.30
N THR A 515 23.80 7.81 -1.41
CA THR A 515 24.96 6.96 -1.73
C THR A 515 24.57 5.79 -2.64
N TYR A 516 23.47 5.09 -2.32
CA TYR A 516 23.23 3.77 -2.90
C TYR A 516 22.14 3.71 -3.97
N ILE A 517 21.19 4.65 -4.02
CA ILE A 517 20.02 4.56 -4.93
C ILE A 517 20.40 4.47 -6.42
N LEU A 518 21.54 5.04 -6.81
CA LEU A 518 22.06 5.00 -8.19
C LEU A 518 23.30 4.09 -8.36
N SER A 519 23.76 3.45 -7.28
CA SER A 519 25.02 2.68 -7.27
C SER A 519 24.93 1.33 -7.98
N GLY A 520 23.74 0.71 -7.99
CA GLY A 520 23.54 -0.66 -8.43
C GLY A 520 23.86 -1.73 -7.37
N GLU A 521 24.28 -1.34 -6.16
CA GLU A 521 24.58 -2.27 -5.06
C GLU A 521 23.31 -2.96 -4.51
N TYR A 522 22.24 -2.18 -4.34
CA TYR A 522 20.93 -2.69 -3.90
C TYR A 522 19.92 -2.61 -5.05
N LYS A 523 19.01 -3.57 -5.09
CA LYS A 523 17.88 -3.54 -6.01
C LYS A 523 16.88 -2.46 -5.56
N PRO A 524 16.30 -1.69 -6.49
CA PRO A 524 15.26 -0.72 -6.16
C PRO A 524 13.89 -1.39 -6.09
N TRP A 525 13.81 -2.64 -5.64
CA TRP A 525 12.55 -3.36 -5.55
C TRP A 525 11.75 -2.88 -4.34
N ASN A 526 10.47 -3.21 -4.36
CA ASN A 526 9.56 -3.00 -3.25
C ASN A 526 8.43 -4.04 -3.33
N ALA A 527 7.64 -4.08 -2.26
CA ALA A 527 6.37 -4.80 -2.23
C ALA A 527 5.26 -3.81 -1.88
N PHE A 528 5.06 -2.79 -2.72
CA PHE A 528 4.05 -1.75 -2.47
C PHE A 528 2.63 -2.31 -2.45
N PHE A 529 2.41 -3.51 -2.99
CA PHE A 529 1.14 -4.23 -2.92
C PHE A 529 1.41 -5.73 -2.93
N SER A 530 0.48 -6.52 -2.41
CA SER A 530 0.59 -7.98 -2.32
C SER A 530 -0.77 -8.66 -2.38
N GLY A 531 -0.77 -9.96 -2.73
CA GLY A 531 -1.95 -10.79 -2.59
C GLY A 531 -2.37 -10.90 -1.12
N SER A 532 -3.68 -10.93 -0.88
CA SER A 532 -4.23 -11.07 0.48
C SER A 532 -3.93 -12.42 1.13
N PHE A 533 -3.53 -13.43 0.35
CA PHE A 533 -3.11 -14.73 0.83
C PHE A 533 -1.58 -14.81 0.80
N LYS A 534 -0.97 -14.83 2.00
CA LYS A 534 0.47 -14.87 2.26
C LYS A 534 0.94 -16.21 2.86
N GLY A 535 0.24 -17.30 2.52
CA GLY A 535 0.49 -18.63 3.08
C GLY A 535 -0.47 -19.02 4.21
N PHE A 536 -0.21 -20.17 4.83
CA PHE A 536 -1.16 -20.84 5.73
C PHE A 536 -1.69 -19.95 6.86
N GLY A 537 -0.81 -19.13 7.43
CA GLY A 537 -1.18 -18.17 8.47
C GLY A 537 -2.12 -17.04 8.06
N THR A 538 -2.60 -16.99 6.81
CA THR A 538 -3.54 -15.98 6.31
C THR A 538 -4.71 -16.59 5.53
N ILE A 539 -4.95 -17.91 5.63
CA ILE A 539 -6.13 -18.54 5.02
C ILE A 539 -7.39 -18.12 5.77
N TRP A 540 -8.25 -17.30 5.15
CA TRP A 540 -9.47 -16.79 5.77
C TRP A 540 -10.42 -17.90 6.26
N THR A 541 -10.45 -19.06 5.60
CA THR A 541 -11.33 -20.17 6.00
C THR A 541 -10.92 -20.86 7.30
N GLU A 542 -9.68 -20.66 7.77
CA GLU A 542 -9.13 -21.27 8.99
C GLU A 542 -9.36 -20.43 10.25
N TYR A 543 -9.97 -19.25 10.11
CA TYR A 543 -10.34 -18.37 11.22
C TYR A 543 -11.81 -18.57 11.65
N PRO A 544 -12.16 -18.17 12.89
CA PRO A 544 -13.51 -18.27 13.43
C PRO A 544 -14.52 -17.56 12.51
N ALA A 545 -15.65 -18.20 12.28
CA ALA A 545 -16.75 -17.66 11.49
C ALA A 545 -18.08 -18.11 12.12
N ASN A 546 -18.99 -17.17 12.38
CA ASN A 546 -20.34 -17.47 12.87
C ASN A 546 -21.40 -17.40 11.76
N ARG A 547 -21.01 -17.04 10.52
CA ARG A 547 -21.87 -17.05 9.34
C ARG A 547 -21.24 -17.89 8.23
N ASN A 548 -22.01 -18.89 7.78
CA ASN A 548 -21.65 -19.77 6.67
C ASN A 548 -22.91 -20.14 5.87
N GLU A 549 -23.07 -19.58 4.68
CA GLU A 549 -24.26 -19.78 3.84
C GLU A 549 -23.89 -19.74 2.35
N TYR A 550 -24.68 -20.40 1.51
CA TYR A 550 -24.63 -20.21 0.06
C TYR A 550 -25.19 -18.83 -0.32
N PHE A 551 -24.88 -18.33 -1.51
CA PHE A 551 -25.41 -17.06 -2.02
C PHE A 551 -26.95 -16.97 -2.04
N ASN A 552 -27.65 -18.11 -2.14
CA ASN A 552 -29.11 -18.17 -2.04
C ASN A 552 -29.63 -18.15 -0.57
N GLY A 553 -28.74 -18.01 0.42
CA GLY A 553 -29.07 -17.94 1.84
C GLY A 553 -29.25 -19.29 2.54
N THR A 554 -29.09 -20.43 1.85
CA THR A 554 -29.19 -21.74 2.52
C THR A 554 -27.92 -22.03 3.32
N LYS A 555 -28.07 -22.72 4.45
CA LYS A 555 -26.93 -23.14 5.29
C LYS A 555 -26.05 -24.11 4.53
N VAL A 556 -24.73 -23.98 4.69
CA VAL A 556 -23.77 -24.96 4.18
C VAL A 556 -23.75 -26.16 5.12
N PRO A 557 -23.99 -27.39 4.63
CA PRO A 557 -24.12 -28.58 5.49
C PRO A 557 -22.78 -29.09 6.04
N ASP A 558 -21.66 -28.69 5.43
CA ASP A 558 -20.31 -28.96 5.93
C ASP A 558 -19.52 -27.64 6.11
N HIS A 559 -18.43 -27.69 6.87
CA HIS A 559 -17.53 -26.54 7.02
C HIS A 559 -16.64 -26.32 5.78
N ARG A 560 -16.92 -26.98 4.63
CA ARG A 560 -16.11 -26.85 3.43
C ARG A 560 -16.45 -25.56 2.71
N TYR A 561 -15.42 -24.95 2.14
CA TYR A 561 -15.59 -23.78 1.30
C TYR A 561 -16.10 -24.20 -0.08
N HIS A 562 -17.15 -23.51 -0.54
CA HIS A 562 -17.56 -23.55 -1.95
C HIS A 562 -17.41 -22.16 -2.56
N SER A 563 -17.15 -22.08 -3.87
CA SER A 563 -16.96 -20.80 -4.56
C SER A 563 -18.17 -19.87 -4.49
N THR A 564 -19.35 -20.40 -4.20
CA THR A 564 -20.62 -19.67 -4.04
C THR A 564 -21.09 -19.57 -2.59
N THR A 565 -20.15 -19.59 -1.64
CA THR A 565 -20.44 -19.42 -0.20
C THR A 565 -19.91 -18.12 0.36
N ILE A 566 -20.64 -17.61 1.34
CA ILE A 566 -20.28 -16.51 2.23
C ILE A 566 -19.81 -17.16 3.52
N ARG A 567 -18.55 -16.91 3.89
CA ARG A 567 -17.99 -17.29 5.18
C ARG A 567 -17.36 -16.06 5.83
N GLY A 568 -17.93 -15.60 6.93
CA GLY A 568 -17.50 -14.36 7.58
C GLY A 568 -17.84 -14.31 9.06
N MET A 569 -17.33 -13.28 9.71
CA MET A 569 -17.71 -12.93 11.08
C MET A 569 -18.82 -11.89 11.06
N GLN A 570 -19.97 -12.26 11.60
CA GLN A 570 -21.13 -11.39 11.83
C GLN A 570 -21.05 -10.75 13.22
N GLY A 571 -21.05 -9.41 13.25
CA GLY A 571 -21.07 -8.57 14.43
C GLY A 571 -19.90 -8.83 15.39
N VAL A 572 -20.15 -8.59 16.68
CA VAL A 572 -19.19 -8.86 17.76
C VAL A 572 -19.71 -10.03 18.60
N PRO A 573 -19.27 -11.27 18.35
CA PRO A 573 -19.70 -12.46 19.08
C PRO A 573 -19.42 -12.42 20.59
N ASN A 574 -19.96 -13.40 21.31
CA ASN A 574 -19.66 -13.60 22.73
C ASN A 574 -18.23 -14.14 22.92
N GLU A 575 -17.51 -13.63 23.92
CA GLU A 575 -16.10 -13.99 24.19
C GLU A 575 -15.93 -15.49 24.44
N THR A 576 -16.85 -16.13 25.17
CA THR A 576 -16.79 -17.57 25.45
C THR A 576 -16.87 -18.38 24.16
N TRP A 577 -17.76 -17.99 23.24
CA TRP A 577 -17.84 -18.63 21.93
C TRP A 577 -16.56 -18.41 21.12
N TYR A 578 -16.07 -17.17 21.07
CA TYR A 578 -14.89 -16.85 20.26
C TYR A 578 -13.66 -17.62 20.75
N LYS A 579 -13.46 -17.71 22.08
CA LYS A 579 -12.35 -18.48 22.67
C LYS A 579 -12.41 -19.97 22.37
N GLN A 580 -13.60 -20.54 22.25
CA GLN A 580 -13.77 -21.95 21.85
C GLN A 580 -13.38 -22.16 20.38
N GLU A 581 -13.81 -21.26 19.49
CA GLU A 581 -13.44 -21.31 18.07
C GLU A 581 -11.95 -21.01 17.84
N GLU A 582 -11.39 -20.04 18.57
CA GLU A 582 -9.97 -19.69 18.54
C GLU A 582 -9.10 -20.90 18.93
N ALA A 583 -9.51 -21.65 19.95
CA ALA A 583 -8.82 -22.88 20.35
C ALA A 583 -8.88 -24.01 19.29
N ALA A 584 -9.84 -23.97 18.37
CA ALA A 584 -9.99 -24.92 17.28
C ALA A 584 -9.33 -24.44 15.97
N MET A 585 -8.80 -23.21 15.94
CA MET A 585 -8.11 -22.67 14.77
C MET A 585 -6.85 -23.47 14.44
N LYS A 586 -6.57 -23.60 13.15
CA LYS A 586 -5.30 -24.16 12.69
C LYS A 586 -4.27 -23.08 12.37
N SER A 587 -4.71 -21.89 11.99
CA SER A 587 -3.83 -20.75 11.73
C SER A 587 -3.12 -20.28 13.01
N PRO A 588 -1.85 -19.85 12.93
CA PRO A 588 -1.14 -19.27 14.05
C PRO A 588 -1.85 -18.04 14.60
N ILE A 589 -1.77 -17.89 15.94
CA ILE A 589 -2.26 -16.71 16.65
C ILE A 589 -1.25 -15.57 16.56
N ASP A 590 0.05 -15.88 16.51
CA ASP A 590 1.13 -14.91 16.43
C ASP A 590 1.72 -14.83 15.02
N PHE A 591 2.10 -13.61 14.62
CA PHE A 591 2.87 -13.39 13.40
C PHE A 591 4.37 -13.49 13.69
N HIS A 592 5.08 -14.27 12.89
CA HIS A 592 6.50 -14.55 13.05
C HIS A 592 7.35 -14.04 11.86
N GLY A 593 6.79 -13.13 11.05
CA GLY A 593 7.41 -12.66 9.81
C GLY A 593 6.92 -13.41 8.58
N TYR A 594 7.01 -12.75 7.41
CA TYR A 594 6.57 -13.30 6.13
C TYR A 594 7.41 -14.50 5.67
N ASN A 595 8.60 -14.69 6.26
CA ASN A 595 9.57 -15.73 5.88
C ASN A 595 9.45 -16.99 6.77
N ASN A 596 8.65 -16.96 7.84
CA ASN A 596 8.62 -18.04 8.84
C ASN A 596 7.75 -19.24 8.43
N GLN A 597 6.92 -19.11 7.40
CA GLN A 597 6.12 -20.22 6.86
C GLN A 597 6.50 -20.39 5.39
N GLY A 598 6.72 -21.62 4.92
CA GLY A 598 7.08 -21.95 3.53
C GLY A 598 5.98 -21.70 2.49
N GLY A 599 5.22 -20.62 2.67
CA GLY A 599 4.30 -20.07 1.70
C GLY A 599 4.99 -19.05 0.81
N TYR A 600 4.48 -18.93 -0.41
CA TYR A 600 4.85 -17.93 -1.40
C TYR A 600 3.60 -17.14 -1.76
N PHE A 601 3.75 -15.87 -2.10
CA PHE A 601 2.63 -15.02 -2.45
C PHE A 601 3.02 -13.97 -3.49
N PRO A 602 2.05 -13.55 -4.33
CA PRO A 602 2.34 -12.55 -5.34
C PRO A 602 2.50 -11.20 -4.66
N PHE A 603 3.47 -10.42 -5.15
CA PHE A 603 3.67 -9.03 -4.76
C PHE A 603 3.93 -8.19 -6.00
N TRP A 604 3.64 -6.90 -5.88
CA TRP A 604 3.87 -5.92 -6.93
C TRP A 604 5.08 -5.09 -6.55
N SER A 605 5.99 -4.99 -7.52
CA SER A 605 7.18 -4.17 -7.42
C SER A 605 7.17 -3.12 -8.51
N SER A 606 7.63 -1.92 -8.21
CA SER A 606 7.82 -0.85 -9.19
C SER A 606 9.10 -0.10 -8.89
N GLU A 607 10.14 -0.34 -9.68
CA GLU A 607 11.39 0.43 -9.58
C GLU A 607 11.18 1.95 -9.73
N PRO A 608 10.37 2.47 -10.69
CA PRO A 608 10.16 3.91 -10.76
C PRO A 608 9.43 4.45 -9.53
N TYR A 609 8.66 3.64 -8.81
CA TYR A 609 8.08 4.05 -7.53
C TYR A 609 9.15 4.21 -6.46
N THR A 610 10.08 3.26 -6.32
CA THR A 610 11.24 3.39 -5.42
C THR A 610 12.06 4.64 -5.72
N TYR A 611 12.32 4.92 -7.01
CA TYR A 611 13.00 6.15 -7.41
C TYR A 611 12.20 7.41 -7.05
N ALA A 612 10.88 7.40 -7.24
CA ALA A 612 10.01 8.54 -6.95
C ALA A 612 9.95 8.85 -5.44
N VAL A 613 9.78 7.85 -4.59
CA VAL A 613 9.75 8.06 -3.13
C VAL A 613 11.12 8.43 -2.58
N THR A 614 12.21 7.92 -3.18
CA THR A 614 13.57 8.34 -2.82
C THR A 614 13.81 9.80 -3.23
N MET A 615 13.40 10.19 -4.45
CA MET A 615 13.50 11.57 -4.91
C MET A 615 12.70 12.52 -4.00
N LEU A 616 11.51 12.10 -3.55
CA LEU A 616 10.70 12.85 -2.57
C LEU A 616 11.47 13.03 -1.25
N ALA A 617 12.06 11.97 -0.70
CA ALA A 617 12.81 12.03 0.56
C ALA A 617 14.03 12.97 0.45
N LEU A 618 14.84 12.82 -0.62
CA LEU A 618 16.04 13.63 -0.84
C LEU A 618 15.70 15.12 -1.06
N SER A 619 14.67 15.39 -1.88
CA SER A 619 14.29 16.76 -2.22
C SER A 619 13.64 17.49 -1.05
N THR A 620 12.73 16.83 -0.31
CA THR A 620 12.13 17.42 0.88
C THR A 620 13.17 17.67 1.95
N PHE A 621 14.07 16.73 2.23
CA PHE A 621 15.18 16.93 3.18
C PHE A 621 16.05 18.13 2.79
N SER A 622 16.40 18.25 1.51
CA SER A 622 17.22 19.36 0.99
C SER A 622 16.53 20.72 1.10
N ASN A 623 15.20 20.74 1.24
CA ASN A 623 14.39 21.95 1.40
C ASN A 623 14.06 22.28 2.88
N ILE A 624 14.61 21.52 3.84
CA ILE A 624 14.43 21.82 5.27
C ILE A 624 15.42 22.91 5.70
N VAL A 625 14.92 23.97 6.37
CA VAL A 625 15.71 25.07 6.95
C VAL A 625 15.81 25.02 8.47
#